data_AF-A0A397TSV0-F1
#
_entry.id   AF-A0A397TSV0-F1
#
_cell.length_a   1.000
_cell.length_b   1.000
_cell.length_c   1.000
_cell.angle_alpha   90.00
_cell.angle_beta   90.00
_cell.angle_gamma   90.00
#
_symmetry.space_group_name_H-M   'P 1'
#
loop_
_entity.id
_entity.type
_entity.pdbx_description
1 polymer ?
#
loop_
_entity_poly.entity_id
_entity_poly.type
_entity_poly.pdbx_seq_one_letter_code
_entity_poly.pdbx_strand_id
1 'polypeptide(L)'
;MWEILYGVTVTYIGKSKSETDLKLQICFDGLRPPVEATSCYVNLMRECWDKDPENRPSAEKLCEIFKKWQDDENILLELNKSKIKTEIIDKSCVDMVSKGSKIINTCGFSTDDQFIILI
;
A
#
# COMPACT_ATOMS: atom_id res chain seq x y z
N MET A 1 2.11 4.89 3.20
CA MET A 1 1.00 5.23 2.27
C MET A 1 0.29 3.99 1.75
N TRP A 2 1.01 3.03 1.16
CA TRP A 2 0.40 1.78 0.66
C TRP A 2 -0.34 1.00 1.76
N GLU A 3 0.28 0.82 2.92
CA GLU A 3 -0.34 0.10 4.05
C GLU A 3 -1.63 0.77 4.54
N ILE A 4 -1.71 2.10 4.46
CA ILE A 4 -2.92 2.87 4.81
C ILE A 4 -4.04 2.59 3.80
N LEU A 5 -3.70 2.50 2.51
CA LEU A 5 -4.67 2.27 1.44
C LEU A 5 -5.26 0.86 1.52
N TYR A 6 -4.43 -0.13 1.81
CA TYR A 6 -4.82 -1.54 1.77
C TYR A 6 -5.14 -2.13 3.14
N GLY A 7 -4.83 -1.43 4.24
CA GLY A 7 -5.02 -1.93 5.60
C GLY A 7 -4.15 -3.16 5.93
N VAL A 8 -3.15 -3.46 5.10
CA VAL A 8 -2.26 -4.60 5.24
C VAL A 8 -0.81 -4.15 5.23
N THR A 9 0.04 -4.87 5.95
CA THR A 9 1.47 -4.62 5.97
C THR A 9 2.12 -5.12 4.68
N VAL A 10 3.18 -4.44 4.25
CA VAL A 10 3.94 -4.91 3.08
C VAL A 10 4.82 -6.09 3.49
N THR A 11 4.30 -7.31 3.39
CA THR A 11 5.08 -8.53 3.66
C THR A 11 5.78 -9.00 2.39
N TYR A 12 7.06 -8.66 2.23
CA TYR A 12 7.93 -9.34 1.25
C TYR A 12 8.44 -10.70 1.74
N ILE A 13 8.08 -11.04 2.99
CA ILE A 13 8.49 -12.21 3.77
C ILE A 13 7.67 -13.44 3.33
N GLY A 14 7.82 -13.82 2.07
CA GLY A 14 7.18 -15.00 1.48
C GLY A 14 7.97 -15.60 0.32
N LYS A 15 8.95 -14.86 -0.19
CA LYS A 15 10.01 -15.39 -1.07
C LYS A 15 11.27 -15.44 -0.22
N SER A 16 11.88 -16.62 -0.08
CA SER A 16 13.12 -16.86 0.66
C SER A 16 14.30 -16.06 0.07
N LYS A 17 14.33 -14.75 0.30
CA LYS A 17 15.34 -13.84 -0.23
C LYS A 17 16.04 -13.17 0.93
N SER A 18 17.36 -13.05 0.83
CA SER A 18 18.13 -12.29 1.81
C SER A 18 17.70 -10.82 1.79
N GLU A 19 17.90 -10.10 2.89
CA GLU A 19 17.64 -8.65 2.95
C GLU A 19 18.41 -7.89 1.85
N THR A 20 19.60 -8.38 1.50
CA THR A 20 20.43 -7.84 0.41
C THR A 20 19.74 -7.99 -0.94
N ASP A 21 19.19 -9.17 -1.24
CA ASP A 21 18.47 -9.41 -2.50
C ASP A 21 17.21 -8.54 -2.60
N LEU A 22 16.52 -8.33 -1.47
CA LEU A 22 15.35 -7.45 -1.41
C LEU A 22 15.74 -6.00 -1.73
N LYS A 23 16.81 -5.49 -1.10
CA LYS A 23 17.34 -4.14 -1.39
C LYS A 23 17.69 -3.99 -2.87
N LEU A 24 18.35 -4.98 -3.46
CA LEU A 24 18.70 -4.96 -4.89
C LEU A 24 17.45 -4.89 -5.78
N GLN A 25 16.43 -5.70 -5.49
CA GLN A 25 15.18 -5.68 -6.25
C GLN A 25 14.42 -4.35 -6.12
N ILE A 26 14.41 -3.76 -4.93
CA ILE A 26 13.73 -2.47 -4.71
C ILE A 26 14.48 -1.34 -5.43
N CYS A 27 15.81 -1.30 -5.33
CA CYS A 27 16.62 -0.21 -5.87
C CYS A 27 16.84 -0.32 -7.39
N PHE A 28 17.10 -1.52 -7.91
CA PHE A 28 17.51 -1.73 -9.29
C PHE A 28 16.38 -2.29 -10.16
N ASP A 29 15.66 -3.30 -9.65
CA ASP A 29 14.60 -3.98 -10.42
C ASP A 29 13.24 -3.27 -10.32
N GLY A 30 13.13 -2.23 -9.50
CA GLY A 30 11.91 -1.46 -9.33
C GLY A 30 10.78 -2.23 -8.64
N LEU A 31 11.12 -3.22 -7.80
CA LEU A 31 10.13 -3.96 -7.02
C LEU A 31 9.32 -2.98 -6.15
N ARG A 32 8.01 -2.93 -6.37
CA ARG A 32 7.04 -2.13 -5.62
C ARG A 32 5.82 -2.99 -5.30
N PRO A 33 5.09 -2.67 -4.22
CA PRO A 33 3.81 -3.30 -3.96
C PRO A 33 2.84 -3.07 -5.12
N PRO A 34 1.99 -4.05 -5.48
CA PRO A 34 0.99 -3.87 -6.51
C PRO A 34 -0.02 -2.79 -6.10
N VAL A 35 -0.45 -1.99 -7.08
CA VAL A 35 -1.47 -0.95 -6.86
C VAL A 35 -2.52 -1.01 -7.97
N GLU A 36 -3.75 -1.37 -7.59
CA GLU A 36 -4.87 -1.59 -8.53
C GLU A 36 -5.87 -0.43 -8.60
N ALA A 37 -5.72 0.60 -7.77
CA ALA A 37 -6.64 1.73 -7.74
C ALA A 37 -6.19 2.90 -8.63
N THR A 38 -7.14 3.62 -9.22
CA THR A 38 -6.91 4.79 -10.08
C THR A 38 -7.37 6.07 -9.38
N SER A 39 -6.88 6.32 -8.16
CA SER A 39 -7.18 7.54 -7.40
C SER A 39 -6.02 8.51 -7.42
N CYS A 40 -6.29 9.78 -7.12
CA CYS A 40 -5.25 10.79 -6.88
C CYS A 40 -4.23 10.35 -5.82
N TYR A 41 -4.65 9.57 -4.82
CA TYR A 41 -3.76 8.96 -3.82
C TYR A 41 -2.77 7.98 -4.43
N VAL A 42 -3.20 7.14 -5.38
CA VAL A 42 -2.31 6.20 -6.06
C VAL A 42 -1.28 6.91 -6.92
N ASN A 43 -1.68 7.96 -7.62
CA ASN A 43 -0.74 8.77 -8.39
C ASN A 43 0.31 9.40 -7.48
N LEU A 44 -0.12 9.99 -6.35
CA LEU A 44 0.81 10.55 -5.37
C LEU A 44 1.75 9.48 -4.78
N MET A 45 1.24 8.29 -4.46
CA MET A 45 2.09 7.17 -4.01
C MET A 45 3.12 6.79 -5.08
N ARG A 46 2.74 6.79 -6.37
CA ARG A 46 3.65 6.53 -7.50
C ARG A 46 4.78 7.53 -7.57
N GLU A 47 4.49 8.81 -7.39
CA GLU A 47 5.51 9.86 -7.34
C GLU A 47 6.45 9.69 -6.13
N CYS A 48 5.91 9.33 -4.95
CA CYS A 48 6.71 9.19 -3.72
C CYS A 48 7.81 8.13 -3.81
N TRP A 49 7.62 7.07 -4.60
CA TRP A 49 8.59 5.98 -4.72
C TRP A 49 9.14 5.82 -6.14
N ASP A 50 9.12 6.92 -6.91
CA ASP A 50 9.69 6.99 -8.26
C ASP A 50 11.14 6.50 -8.26
N LYS A 51 11.55 5.88 -9.38
CA LYS A 51 12.90 5.35 -9.53
C LYS A 51 13.92 6.49 -9.54
N ASP A 52 13.56 7.61 -10.16
CA ASP A 52 14.35 8.82 -10.16
C ASP A 52 14.08 9.61 -8.86
N PRO A 53 15.09 9.85 -8.01
CA PRO A 53 14.93 10.66 -6.82
C PRO A 53 14.45 12.09 -7.09
N GLU A 54 14.77 12.67 -8.25
CA GLU A 54 14.38 14.05 -8.61
C GLU A 54 12.87 14.19 -8.85
N ASN A 55 12.20 13.11 -9.25
CA ASN A 55 10.75 13.07 -9.43
C ASN A 55 9.99 12.93 -8.11
N ARG A 56 10.69 12.61 -7.00
CA ARG A 56 10.02 12.41 -5.71
C ARG A 56 9.64 13.76 -5.10
N PRO A 57 8.38 13.93 -4.68
CA PRO A 57 7.95 15.14 -4.02
C PRO A 57 8.67 15.31 -2.68
N SER A 58 9.04 16.54 -2.35
CA SER A 58 9.56 16.87 -1.03
C SER A 58 8.48 16.69 0.05
N ALA A 59 8.90 16.52 1.29
CA ALA A 59 7.97 16.45 2.42
C ALA A 59 7.11 17.72 2.55
N GLU A 60 7.67 18.89 2.22
CA GLU A 60 6.93 20.15 2.15
C GLU A 60 5.84 20.09 1.08
N LYS A 61 6.18 19.56 -0.11
CA LYS A 61 5.21 19.44 -1.20
C LYS A 61 4.08 18.48 -0.86
N LEU A 62 4.38 17.36 -0.20
CA LEU A 62 3.38 16.44 0.30
C LEU A 62 2.45 17.09 1.33
N CYS A 63 2.99 17.88 2.25
CA CYS A 63 2.19 18.63 3.21
C CYS A 63 1.22 19.60 2.52
N GLU A 64 1.66 20.32 1.49
CA GLU A 64 0.78 21.19 0.71
C GLU A 64 -0.34 20.41 0.00
N ILE A 65 0.00 19.27 -0.60
CA ILE A 65 -0.97 18.42 -1.31
C ILE A 65 -2.04 17.91 -0.33
N PHE A 66 -1.62 17.37 0.82
CA PHE A 66 -2.57 16.87 1.82
C PHE A 66 -3.41 17.97 2.47
N LYS A 67 -2.89 19.19 2.62
CA LYS A 67 -3.70 20.35 3.06
C LYS A 67 -4.77 20.68 2.02
N LYS A 68 -4.39 20.80 0.75
CA LYS A 68 -5.34 21.07 -0.34
C LYS A 68 -6.43 20.01 -0.43
N TRP A 69 -6.09 18.74 -0.22
CA TRP A 69 -7.07 17.65 -0.24
C TRP A 69 -8.04 17.68 0.93
N GLN A 70 -7.63 18.16 2.10
CA GLN A 70 -8.53 18.34 3.24
C GLN A 70 -9.59 19.40 2.97
N ASP A 71 -9.26 20.40 2.15
CA ASP A 71 -10.16 21.49 1.78
C ASP A 71 -10.99 21.20 0.52
N ASP A 72 -10.75 20.07 -0.18
CA ASP A 72 -11.41 19.71 -1.44
C ASP A 72 -12.37 18.52 -1.25
N GLU A 73 -13.67 18.82 -1.18
CA GLU A 73 -14.73 17.82 -1.01
C GLU A 73 -14.75 16.77 -2.12
N ASN A 74 -14.42 17.13 -3.37
CA ASN A 74 -14.44 16.17 -4.48
C ASN A 74 -13.36 15.12 -4.30
N ILE A 75 -12.16 15.55 -3.90
CA ILE A 75 -11.04 14.66 -3.62
C ILE A 75 -11.36 13.74 -2.45
N LEU A 76 -11.93 14.28 -1.36
CA LEU A 76 -12.36 13.47 -0.23
C LEU A 76 -13.40 12.41 -0.63
N LEU A 77 -14.36 12.76 -1.50
CA LEU A 77 -15.34 11.83 -2.04
C LEU A 77 -14.69 10.73 -2.90
N GLU A 78 -13.72 11.06 -3.75
CA GLU A 78 -12.97 10.06 -4.52
C GLU A 78 -12.18 9.12 -3.62
N LEU A 79 -11.49 9.65 -2.61
CA LEU A 79 -10.72 8.86 -1.64
C LEU A 79 -11.64 7.90 -0.87
N ASN A 80 -12.78 8.37 -0.37
CA ASN A 80 -13.75 7.55 0.34
C ASN A 80 -14.37 6.46 -0.57
N LYS A 81 -14.70 6.79 -1.83
CA LYS A 81 -15.17 5.80 -2.80
C LYS A 81 -14.14 4.71 -3.04
N SER A 82 -12.87 5.08 -3.20
CA SER A 82 -11.79 4.12 -3.42
C SER A 82 -11.60 3.18 -2.21
N LYS A 83 -11.68 3.70 -0.99
CA LYS A 83 -11.63 2.91 0.25
C LYS A 83 -12.76 1.89 0.32
N ILE A 84 -14.00 2.34 0.09
CA ILE A 84 -15.19 1.46 0.08
C ILE A 84 -15.07 0.37 -0.99
N LYS A 85 -14.58 0.71 -2.19
CA LYS A 85 -14.37 -0.26 -3.27
C LYS A 85 -13.38 -1.36 -2.85
N THR A 86 -12.26 -0.99 -2.23
CA THR A 86 -11.26 -1.95 -1.74
C THR A 86 -11.84 -2.87 -0.66
N GLU A 87 -12.60 -2.32 0.30
CA GLU A 87 -13.28 -3.10 1.35
C GLU A 87 -14.31 -4.09 0.76
N ILE A 88 -15.06 -3.69 -0.27
CA ILE A 88 -16.03 -4.57 -0.94
C ILE A 88 -15.32 -5.69 -1.71
N ILE A 89 -14.22 -5.38 -2.41
CA ILE A 89 -13.43 -6.38 -3.15
C ILE A 89 -12.88 -7.42 -2.17
N ASP A 90 -12.26 -6.98 -1.08
CA ASP A 90 -11.69 -7.87 -0.05
C ASP A 90 -12.76 -8.78 0.57
N LYS A 91 -13.93 -8.22 0.92
CA LYS A 91 -15.06 -9.00 1.44
C LYS A 91 -15.56 -10.05 0.44
N SER A 92 -15.61 -9.72 -0.84
CA SER A 92 -16.00 -10.68 -1.89
C SER A 92 -14.97 -11.79 -2.09
N CYS A 93 -13.68 -11.50 -1.94
CA CYS A 93 -12.61 -12.49 -2.03
C CYS A 93 -12.68 -13.48 -0.85
N VAL A 94 -13.01 -13.00 0.36
CA VAL A 94 -13.20 -13.85 1.55
C VAL A 94 -14.42 -14.78 1.40
N ASP A 95 -15.48 -14.32 0.76
CA ASP A 95 -16.68 -15.13 0.49
C ASP A 95 -16.42 -16.24 -0.56
N MET A 96 -15.49 -16.02 -1.50
CA MET A 96 -15.04 -17.06 -2.45
C MET A 96 -14.10 -18.09 -1.79
N VAL A 97 -13.25 -17.68 -0.84
CA VAL A 97 -12.41 -18.59 -0.04
C VAL A 97 -13.25 -19.46 0.90
N SER A 98 -14.34 -18.92 1.45
CA SER A 98 -15.21 -19.64 2.38
C SER A 98 -16.06 -20.74 1.73
N LYS A 99 -16.28 -20.70 0.41
CA LYS A 99 -17.15 -21.66 -0.31
C LYS A 99 -16.43 -22.78 -1.05
N GLY A 100 -15.11 -22.91 -0.97
CA GLY A 100 -14.47 -24.09 -1.54
C GLY A 100 -12.95 -24.08 -1.57
N SER A 101 -12.33 -24.55 -0.49
CA SER A 101 -11.33 -25.64 -0.48
C SER A 101 -10.59 -25.63 0.86
N LYS A 102 -10.35 -26.82 1.43
CA LYS A 102 -9.59 -27.01 2.66
C LYS A 102 -8.18 -26.46 2.48
N ILE A 103 -7.87 -25.31 3.06
CA ILE A 103 -6.49 -24.86 3.25
C ILE A 103 -6.33 -24.40 4.69
N ILE A 104 -5.38 -25.05 5.35
CA ILE A 104 -4.92 -24.83 6.72
C ILE A 104 -4.87 -23.36 7.12
N ASN A 105 -5.68 -23.02 8.12
CA ASN A 105 -5.68 -21.73 8.79
C ASN A 105 -4.47 -21.71 9.75
N THR A 106 -3.47 -20.88 9.49
CA THR A 106 -2.59 -20.38 10.54
C THR A 106 -2.61 -18.86 10.49
N CYS A 107 -3.74 -18.33 10.92
CA CYS A 107 -3.86 -16.99 11.46
C CYS A 107 -2.88 -16.85 12.63
N GLY A 108 -1.90 -15.98 12.47
CA GLY A 108 -1.06 -15.47 13.55
C GLY A 108 -1.33 -13.99 13.75
N PHE A 109 -2.49 -13.67 14.34
CA PHE A 109 -2.60 -12.42 15.11
C PHE A 109 -1.66 -12.57 16.31
N SER A 110 -0.50 -11.90 16.27
CA SER A 110 0.23 -11.57 17.48
C SER A 110 0.47 -10.08 17.46
N THR A 111 -0.20 -9.41 18.39
CA THR A 111 0.24 -8.11 18.90
C THR A 111 1.66 -8.26 19.45
N ASP A 112 2.41 -7.18 19.38
CA ASP A 112 3.82 -7.04 19.78
C ASP A 112 4.82 -7.48 18.70
N ASP A 113 5.32 -6.52 17.91
CA ASP A 113 6.72 -6.10 18.04
C ASP A 113 7.14 -5.00 17.05
N GLN A 114 7.96 -4.12 17.62
CA GLN A 114 8.81 -3.05 17.08
C GLN A 114 8.63 -2.56 15.62
N PHE A 115 8.25 -1.27 15.53
CA PHE A 115 8.41 -0.37 14.40
C PHE A 115 9.79 -0.47 13.73
N ILE A 116 9.80 -0.71 12.42
CA ILE A 116 10.85 -0.23 11.51
C ILE A 116 10.14 0.52 10.37
N ILE A 117 10.03 1.83 10.52
CA ILE A 117 9.77 2.75 9.40
C ILE A 117 11.15 3.13 8.86
N LEU A 118 11.54 2.56 7.72
CA LEU A 118 12.70 3.04 6.97
C LEU A 118 12.23 4.16 6.04
N ILE A 119 12.60 5.40 6.41
CA ILE A 119 12.63 6.58 5.54
C ILE A 119 13.85 6.47 4.63
#